data_AF-A0A0V7ZXC1-F1
#
_entry.id   AF-A0A0V7ZXC1-F1
#
_cell.length_a   1.000
_cell.length_b   1.000
_cell.length_c   1.000
_cell.angle_alpha   90.00
_cell.angle_beta   90.00
_cell.angle_gamma   90.00
#
_symmetry.space_group_name_H-M   'P 1'
#
loop_
_entity.id
_entity.type
_entity.pdbx_description
1 polymer ?
#
loop_
_entity_poly.entity_id
_entity_poly.type
_entity_poly.pdbx_seq_one_letter_code
_entity_poly.pdbx_strand_id
1 'polypeptide(L)'
;MKPTYVHQFNKVKKFIPLGIVLLAGISSSHPAQALQFNFTYSDDTSEEIINGFQTAGDIWSSKFQDTFLDSDCSCERNTTINIKVDFTQLSNSKGLGVANPEMVSVDYNQFLNHSFKEINSADDLNAFKSFQISQNDKENFLQVLGVDLENKDFAENYNVLQEQGFNIQRKIKGIKPKSNDLIATQAGNIFQQLNLEQIELLNRDEVNFSSSTFKMQIDDDSKGKGKGKGLEKKTIIDEDNSVNNRKIWLTRGNSKVLGLTNGSHHKLDAKISLSNSMLSANGDIISHDDWLNQNPQGNFLQDTIWDFSRVDNLNAQVASHKFDFLSVALHEIGHALGVVSGVDALSSLKIQTEANNETLSDKDTALVSPMDLMRFSEESAQKSVFDWSSSGNTFLSIDGGKTKIADFADGFSYQTSHWSEKGDVNSNPLGIMHPVLERGEKLNITDLDLQLLDVLGYTKSKGEVNNLLQDSQNKEKKEKKEKNKKNKKSEPETDFDISYSNSTSSSSGFNFWQEADITDRDRTDPFTATNQQYKTATTPEPNTIVGLGILGIFGWLHRRMRKG
;
A
#
# COMPACT_ATOMS: atom_id res chain seq x y z
N MET A 1 -1.02 -37.33 -56.62
CA MET A 1 0.44 -37.63 -56.56
C MET A 1 0.99 -37.09 -55.25
N LYS A 2 1.99 -37.75 -54.66
CA LYS A 2 2.99 -37.16 -53.73
C LYS A 2 4.16 -36.60 -54.58
N PRO A 3 5.15 -35.83 -54.07
CA PRO A 3 5.57 -35.55 -52.68
C PRO A 3 5.30 -34.08 -52.25
N THR A 4 5.37 -33.64 -50.98
CA THR A 4 6.28 -33.89 -49.84
C THR A 4 7.63 -33.17 -49.92
N TYR A 5 7.87 -32.20 -49.03
CA TYR A 5 9.21 -31.75 -48.63
C TYR A 5 9.31 -31.71 -47.11
N VAL A 6 10.55 -31.81 -46.59
CA VAL A 6 10.83 -32.28 -45.22
C VAL A 6 11.66 -31.26 -44.44
N HIS A 7 11.36 -31.11 -43.16
CA HIS A 7 12.14 -30.35 -42.18
C HIS A 7 13.58 -30.86 -42.05
N GLN A 8 14.57 -29.96 -41.99
CA GLN A 8 15.88 -30.25 -41.39
C GLN A 8 16.31 -29.11 -40.46
N PHE A 9 16.12 -29.32 -39.16
CA PHE A 9 16.76 -28.52 -38.11
C PHE A 9 18.26 -28.83 -38.08
N ASN A 10 19.10 -27.85 -38.43
CA ASN A 10 20.55 -27.99 -38.29
C ASN A 10 21.01 -27.66 -36.87
N LYS A 11 21.42 -28.69 -36.11
CA LYS A 11 22.06 -28.53 -34.80
C LYS A 11 23.45 -27.94 -34.97
N VAL A 12 23.69 -26.74 -34.44
CA VAL A 12 25.06 -26.18 -34.28
C VAL A 12 25.38 -26.04 -32.80
N LYS A 13 25.98 -27.08 -32.21
CA LYS A 13 26.71 -26.91 -30.94
C LYS A 13 28.03 -26.20 -31.24
N LYS A 14 28.25 -25.02 -30.68
CA LYS A 14 29.59 -24.42 -30.54
C LYS A 14 29.78 -23.95 -29.11
N PHE A 15 30.67 -24.61 -28.39
CA PHE A 15 31.23 -24.08 -27.15
C PHE A 15 32.09 -22.84 -27.49
N ILE A 16 31.97 -21.79 -26.68
CA ILE A 16 32.93 -20.68 -26.65
C ILE A 16 33.63 -20.76 -25.29
N PRO A 17 34.98 -20.82 -25.23
CA PRO A 17 35.70 -20.88 -23.97
C PRO A 17 35.70 -19.50 -23.29
N LEU A 18 35.55 -19.47 -21.96
CA LEU A 18 35.69 -18.25 -21.17
C LEU A 18 37.13 -17.72 -21.25
N GLY A 19 37.29 -16.48 -21.73
CA GLY A 19 38.49 -15.68 -21.53
C GLY A 19 38.32 -14.76 -20.33
N ILE A 20 38.81 -15.17 -19.15
CA ILE A 20 38.76 -14.32 -17.95
C ILE A 20 39.81 -13.23 -18.06
N VAL A 21 39.38 -11.98 -18.26
CA VAL A 21 40.23 -10.79 -18.15
C VAL A 21 40.04 -10.18 -16.77
N LEU A 22 41.00 -10.41 -15.87
CA LEU A 22 41.05 -9.80 -14.55
C LEU A 22 41.49 -8.34 -14.62
N LEU A 23 40.54 -7.43 -14.88
CA LEU A 23 40.73 -6.00 -14.70
C LEU A 23 40.46 -5.63 -13.23
N ALA A 24 41.54 -5.51 -12.46
CA ALA A 24 41.50 -5.10 -11.05
C ALA A 24 41.25 -3.57 -10.91
N GLY A 25 40.06 -3.13 -11.31
CA GLY A 25 39.59 -1.78 -11.04
C GLY A 25 39.13 -1.65 -9.58
N ILE A 26 39.76 -0.76 -8.81
CA ILE A 26 39.22 -0.36 -7.50
C ILE A 26 38.11 0.66 -7.73
N SER A 27 36.96 0.17 -8.21
CA SER A 27 35.71 0.92 -8.19
C SER A 27 35.17 0.93 -6.76
N SER A 28 35.07 2.10 -6.15
CA SER A 28 34.24 2.31 -4.95
C SER A 28 32.78 2.19 -5.35
N SER A 29 32.31 0.94 -5.49
CA SER A 29 30.93 0.59 -5.78
C SER A 29 30.06 0.96 -4.58
N HIS A 30 29.59 2.20 -4.58
CA HIS A 30 28.31 2.54 -3.97
C HIS A 30 27.28 1.55 -4.53
N PRO A 31 26.38 1.00 -3.70
CA PRO A 31 25.28 0.20 -4.24
C PRO A 31 24.53 1.06 -5.26
N ALA A 32 24.17 0.48 -6.40
CA ALA A 32 23.41 1.19 -7.41
C ALA A 32 21.98 1.43 -6.89
N GLN A 33 21.78 2.58 -6.22
CA GLN A 33 20.47 3.09 -5.85
C GLN A 33 19.68 3.31 -7.15
N ALA A 34 18.75 2.40 -7.44
CA ALA A 34 18.03 2.40 -8.72
C ALA A 34 16.67 3.11 -8.63
N LEU A 35 15.97 3.04 -7.49
CA LEU A 35 14.91 4.02 -7.21
C LEU A 35 15.54 5.36 -6.79
N GLN A 36 15.09 6.47 -7.36
CA GLN A 36 15.58 7.83 -7.06
C GLN A 36 14.43 8.82 -6.84
N PHE A 37 14.67 9.84 -6.01
CA PHE A 37 13.71 10.93 -5.77
C PHE A 37 14.21 12.25 -6.35
N ASN A 38 13.33 12.93 -7.07
CA ASN A 38 13.54 14.28 -7.59
C ASN A 38 12.59 15.23 -6.87
N PHE A 39 13.11 15.94 -5.86
CA PHE A 39 12.33 16.88 -5.07
C PHE A 39 12.35 18.28 -5.69
N THR A 40 11.16 18.89 -5.76
CA THR A 40 10.97 20.31 -6.03
C THR A 40 10.28 20.93 -4.82
N TYR A 41 10.64 22.16 -4.48
CA TYR A 41 10.14 22.85 -3.29
C TYR A 41 9.36 24.10 -3.71
N SER A 42 8.47 24.61 -2.85
CA SER A 42 7.97 25.98 -2.99
C SER A 42 9.01 27.01 -2.54
N ASP A 43 8.85 28.24 -3.01
CA ASP A 43 9.67 29.38 -2.61
C ASP A 43 9.70 29.54 -1.07
N ASP A 44 10.80 30.06 -0.54
CA ASP A 44 11.07 30.26 0.89
C ASP A 44 11.03 28.99 1.80
N THR A 45 11.03 27.78 1.23
CA THR A 45 11.23 26.53 2.00
C THR A 45 12.62 26.50 2.64
N SER A 46 12.71 26.12 3.92
CA SER A 46 13.99 26.12 4.66
C SER A 46 14.92 24.96 4.29
N GLU A 47 16.22 25.18 4.50
CA GLU A 47 17.28 24.21 4.19
C GLU A 47 17.13 22.90 4.97
N GLU A 48 16.58 22.95 6.19
CA GLU A 48 16.38 21.78 7.05
C GLU A 48 15.20 20.91 6.58
N ILE A 49 14.18 21.52 5.99
CA ILE A 49 13.08 20.83 5.29
C ILE A 49 13.62 20.15 4.02
N ILE A 50 14.45 20.88 3.26
CA ILE A 50 15.11 20.37 2.04
C ILE A 50 15.99 19.16 2.36
N ASN A 51 16.89 19.28 3.35
CA ASN A 51 17.78 18.20 3.79
C ASN A 51 17.00 17.02 4.39
N GLY A 52 15.92 17.30 5.12
CA GLY A 52 15.05 16.27 5.67
C GLY A 52 14.36 15.43 4.60
N PHE A 53 13.85 16.04 3.53
CA PHE A 53 13.30 15.29 2.38
C PHE A 53 14.37 14.57 1.57
N GLN A 54 15.56 15.17 1.36
CA GLN A 54 16.69 14.47 0.72
C GLN A 54 17.07 13.21 1.51
N THR A 55 17.21 13.30 2.83
CA THR A 55 17.53 12.16 3.70
C THR A 55 16.40 11.12 3.71
N ALA A 56 15.13 11.54 3.73
CA ALA A 56 13.99 10.63 3.60
C ALA A 56 13.98 9.89 2.25
N GLY A 57 14.31 10.60 1.16
CA GLY A 57 14.48 10.03 -0.17
C GLY A 57 15.63 9.03 -0.24
N ASP A 58 16.81 9.37 0.27
CA ASP A 58 17.99 8.49 0.31
C ASP A 58 17.73 7.20 1.11
N ILE A 59 16.98 7.29 2.21
CA ILE A 59 16.54 6.13 2.98
C ILE A 59 15.65 5.22 2.12
N TRP A 60 14.61 5.74 1.47
CA TRP A 60 13.77 4.94 0.58
C TRP A 60 14.53 4.40 -0.64
N SER A 61 15.43 5.18 -1.23
CA SER A 61 16.35 4.76 -2.31
C SER A 61 17.37 3.70 -1.88
N SER A 62 17.58 3.48 -0.57
CA SER A 62 18.37 2.34 -0.08
C SER A 62 17.58 1.03 -0.05
N LYS A 63 16.24 1.11 0.04
CA LYS A 63 15.33 -0.05 0.17
C LYS A 63 14.97 -0.71 -1.16
N PHE A 64 15.01 0.04 -2.25
CA PHE A 64 14.49 -0.42 -3.55
C PHE A 64 15.49 -0.26 -4.69
N GLN A 65 15.48 -1.24 -5.59
CA GLN A 65 16.43 -1.37 -6.71
C GLN A 65 15.74 -1.28 -8.09
N ASP A 66 14.61 -0.59 -8.18
CA ASP A 66 13.79 -0.49 -9.39
C ASP A 66 14.45 0.31 -10.52
N THR A 67 14.68 -0.37 -11.65
CA THR A 67 15.09 0.26 -12.90
C THR A 67 13.98 0.18 -13.94
N PHE A 68 14.15 0.84 -15.08
CA PHE A 68 13.38 0.60 -16.28
C PHE A 68 14.34 0.46 -17.48
N LEU A 69 13.93 -0.32 -18.50
CA LEU A 69 14.66 -0.39 -19.76
C LEU A 69 14.37 0.87 -20.59
N ASP A 70 15.38 1.72 -20.78
CA ASP A 70 15.30 2.88 -21.66
C ASP A 70 15.59 2.46 -23.10
N SER A 71 14.59 2.64 -23.98
CA SER A 71 14.64 2.30 -25.40
C SER A 71 15.71 3.06 -26.18
N ASP A 72 16.06 4.27 -25.73
CA ASP A 72 16.88 5.18 -26.52
C ASP A 72 18.38 4.86 -26.37
N CYS A 73 18.75 4.20 -25.26
CA CYS A 73 20.09 3.62 -25.04
C CYS A 73 20.11 2.09 -25.11
N SER A 74 18.96 1.41 -25.11
CA SER A 74 18.83 -0.03 -24.84
C SER A 74 19.53 -0.45 -23.54
N CYS A 75 19.33 0.32 -22.47
CA CYS A 75 20.04 0.18 -21.19
C CYS A 75 19.10 0.34 -19.99
N GLU A 76 19.40 -0.38 -18.90
CA GLU A 76 18.70 -0.19 -17.62
C GLU A 76 19.04 1.19 -17.04
N ARG A 77 18.02 1.89 -16.55
CA ARG A 77 18.14 3.20 -15.92
C ARG A 77 17.29 3.29 -14.66
N ASN A 78 17.77 4.10 -13.72
CA ASN A 78 17.12 4.36 -12.45
C ASN A 78 15.71 4.96 -12.63
N THR A 79 14.71 4.41 -11.93
CA THR A 79 13.35 4.97 -11.90
C THR A 79 13.31 6.20 -11.00
N THR A 80 12.74 7.31 -11.49
CA THR A 80 12.73 8.60 -10.76
C THR A 80 11.31 8.97 -10.33
N ILE A 81 11.09 9.18 -9.04
CA ILE A 81 9.85 9.67 -8.45
C ILE A 81 9.95 11.19 -8.27
N ASN A 82 9.10 11.96 -8.95
CA ASN A 82 9.09 13.43 -8.90
C ASN A 82 8.09 13.90 -7.84
N ILE A 83 8.58 14.55 -6.80
CA ILE A 83 7.76 15.02 -5.67
C ILE A 83 7.86 16.55 -5.56
N LYS A 84 6.73 17.22 -5.37
CA LYS A 84 6.69 18.62 -4.92
C LYS A 84 6.43 18.66 -3.43
N VAL A 85 7.28 19.37 -2.69
CA VAL A 85 7.17 19.60 -1.25
C VAL A 85 6.72 21.03 -1.01
N ASP A 86 5.63 21.19 -0.25
CA ASP A 86 5.14 22.47 0.25
C ASP A 86 5.18 22.50 1.78
N PHE A 87 5.50 23.65 2.37
CA PHE A 87 5.44 23.90 3.81
C PHE A 87 4.41 24.99 4.09
N THR A 88 3.26 24.63 4.66
CA THR A 88 2.07 25.50 4.64
C THR A 88 1.09 25.19 5.77
N GLN A 89 0.12 26.08 5.99
CA GLN A 89 -0.93 25.86 6.98
C GLN A 89 -1.92 24.82 6.44
N LEU A 90 -1.93 23.64 7.04
CA LEU A 90 -2.88 22.58 6.69
C LEU A 90 -4.28 22.94 7.19
N SER A 91 -5.31 22.51 6.44
CA SER A 91 -6.73 22.74 6.76
C SER A 91 -7.17 22.03 8.05
N ASN A 92 -6.49 20.95 8.41
CA ASN A 92 -6.55 20.34 9.72
C ASN A 92 -5.42 20.90 10.59
N SER A 93 -5.74 21.62 11.67
CA SER A 93 -4.76 22.19 12.60
C SER A 93 -4.02 21.15 13.46
N LYS A 94 -4.43 19.87 13.39
CA LYS A 94 -3.68 18.72 13.92
C LYS A 94 -2.88 17.98 12.84
N GLY A 95 -2.93 18.43 11.59
CA GLY A 95 -2.13 17.93 10.49
C GLY A 95 -0.64 18.11 10.75
N LEU A 96 0.13 17.04 10.52
CA LEU A 96 1.59 17.06 10.45
C LEU A 96 2.05 17.08 8.98
N GLY A 97 1.51 16.18 8.16
CA GLY A 97 1.66 16.17 6.71
C GLY A 97 0.36 15.75 6.00
N VAL A 98 0.42 15.70 4.67
CA VAL A 98 -0.57 15.07 3.79
C VAL A 98 0.06 14.84 2.40
N ALA A 99 -0.20 13.69 1.81
CA ALA A 99 0.26 13.30 0.49
C ALA A 99 -0.87 13.39 -0.54
N ASN A 100 -0.58 14.03 -1.66
CA ASN A 100 -1.43 14.09 -2.84
C ASN A 100 -0.70 13.36 -3.98
N PRO A 101 -0.75 12.02 -4.06
CA PRO A 101 -0.26 11.31 -5.23
C PRO A 101 -1.06 11.71 -6.48
N GLU A 102 -0.36 11.93 -7.58
CA GLU A 102 -0.99 11.98 -8.90
C GLU A 102 -1.33 10.54 -9.32
N MET A 103 -2.52 10.32 -9.89
CA MET A 103 -3.05 8.97 -10.10
C MET A 103 -3.19 8.60 -11.59
N VAL A 104 -3.07 7.30 -11.90
CA VAL A 104 -3.25 6.74 -13.26
C VAL A 104 -4.25 5.58 -13.20
N SER A 105 -5.28 5.63 -14.03
CA SER A 105 -6.26 4.54 -14.17
C SER A 105 -5.92 3.64 -15.35
N VAL A 106 -5.78 2.33 -15.10
CA VAL A 106 -5.46 1.29 -16.10
C VAL A 106 -6.52 0.18 -16.07
N ASP A 107 -6.64 -0.60 -17.14
CA ASP A 107 -7.48 -1.82 -17.11
C ASP A 107 -6.82 -2.90 -16.22
N TYR A 108 -7.64 -3.68 -15.51
CA TYR A 108 -7.15 -4.76 -14.63
C TYR A 108 -6.27 -5.75 -15.39
N ASN A 109 -6.59 -6.05 -16.64
CA ASN A 109 -5.77 -6.87 -17.52
C ASN A 109 -4.39 -6.26 -17.82
N GLN A 110 -4.28 -4.92 -17.91
CA GLN A 110 -2.98 -4.24 -18.04
C GLN A 110 -2.19 -4.33 -16.73
N PHE A 111 -2.84 -4.12 -15.59
CA PHE A 111 -2.22 -4.32 -14.26
C PHE A 111 -1.71 -5.77 -14.12
N LEU A 112 -2.52 -6.79 -14.41
CA LEU A 112 -2.11 -8.19 -14.37
C LEU A 112 -0.91 -8.48 -15.31
N ASN A 113 -0.94 -7.97 -16.55
CA ASN A 113 0.15 -8.19 -17.51
C ASN A 113 1.47 -7.56 -17.07
N HIS A 114 1.43 -6.43 -16.37
CA HIS A 114 2.62 -5.76 -15.86
C HIS A 114 3.10 -6.36 -14.54
N SER A 115 2.21 -6.54 -13.55
CA SER A 115 2.55 -7.15 -12.26
C SER A 115 3.02 -8.61 -12.39
N PHE A 116 2.69 -9.33 -13.48
CA PHE A 116 3.28 -10.64 -13.76
C PHE A 116 4.73 -10.57 -14.23
N LYS A 117 5.09 -9.52 -14.98
CA LYS A 117 6.46 -9.32 -15.48
C LYS A 117 7.41 -8.95 -14.35
N GLU A 118 6.95 -8.13 -13.40
CA GLU A 118 7.77 -7.67 -12.27
C GLU A 118 7.86 -8.64 -11.08
N ILE A 119 7.35 -9.88 -11.20
CA ILE A 119 7.51 -10.92 -10.16
C ILE A 119 9.01 -11.21 -9.94
N ASN A 120 9.56 -10.64 -8.88
CA ASN A 120 10.97 -10.72 -8.51
C ASN A 120 11.16 -11.42 -7.14
N SER A 121 10.09 -11.52 -6.37
CA SER A 121 10.01 -12.02 -5.01
C SER A 121 9.01 -13.19 -4.89
N ALA A 122 9.16 -13.98 -3.82
CA ALA A 122 8.20 -15.02 -3.47
C ALA A 122 6.88 -14.43 -2.95
N ASP A 123 6.92 -13.22 -2.39
CA ASP A 123 5.72 -12.51 -1.91
C ASP A 123 4.90 -12.03 -3.11
N ASP A 124 5.52 -11.47 -4.16
CA ASP A 124 4.87 -11.11 -5.43
C ASP A 124 4.15 -12.32 -6.05
N LEU A 125 4.82 -13.47 -6.09
CA LEU A 125 4.24 -14.69 -6.69
C LEU A 125 3.05 -15.21 -5.87
N ASN A 126 3.06 -15.03 -4.55
CA ASN A 126 1.91 -15.34 -3.70
C ASN A 126 0.77 -14.35 -3.95
N ALA A 127 1.07 -13.04 -3.97
CA ALA A 127 0.11 -11.98 -4.23
C ALA A 127 -0.55 -12.16 -5.60
N PHE A 128 0.24 -12.38 -6.64
CA PHE A 128 -0.25 -12.57 -8.01
C PHE A 128 -1.13 -13.83 -8.14
N LYS A 129 -0.82 -14.90 -7.41
CA LYS A 129 -1.70 -16.08 -7.31
C LYS A 129 -3.00 -15.84 -6.57
N SER A 130 -3.09 -14.82 -5.74
CA SER A 130 -4.34 -14.42 -5.08
C SER A 130 -5.27 -13.62 -5.99
N PHE A 131 -4.74 -13.04 -7.08
CA PHE A 131 -5.53 -12.23 -8.02
C PHE A 131 -6.60 -13.04 -8.78
N GLN A 132 -7.70 -12.35 -9.09
CA GLN A 132 -8.92 -12.94 -9.65
C GLN A 132 -8.82 -13.07 -11.18
N ILE A 133 -7.89 -13.92 -11.62
CA ILE A 133 -7.65 -14.20 -13.04
C ILE A 133 -8.73 -15.14 -13.59
N SER A 134 -9.25 -14.86 -14.79
CA SER A 134 -10.30 -15.67 -15.43
C SER A 134 -9.82 -17.09 -15.78
N GLN A 135 -10.76 -18.04 -15.90
CA GLN A 135 -10.43 -19.40 -16.33
C GLN A 135 -9.89 -19.42 -17.77
N ASN A 136 -10.40 -18.54 -18.65
CA ASN A 136 -9.94 -18.39 -20.03
C ASN A 136 -8.48 -17.90 -20.09
N ASP A 137 -8.12 -16.88 -19.30
CA ASP A 137 -6.74 -16.40 -19.25
C ASP A 137 -5.79 -17.42 -18.60
N LYS A 138 -6.27 -18.20 -17.62
CA LYS A 138 -5.53 -19.36 -17.06
C LYS A 138 -5.31 -20.47 -18.08
N GLU A 139 -6.28 -20.75 -18.96
CA GLU A 139 -6.12 -21.73 -20.05
C GLU A 139 -5.17 -21.21 -21.13
N ASN A 140 -5.23 -19.93 -21.49
CA ASN A 140 -4.28 -19.29 -22.40
C ASN A 140 -2.85 -19.34 -21.85
N PHE A 141 -2.64 -19.11 -20.55
CA PHE A 141 -1.33 -19.19 -19.91
C PHE A 141 -0.64 -20.55 -20.08
N LEU A 142 -1.40 -21.65 -20.26
CA LEU A 142 -0.81 -22.97 -20.52
C LEU A 142 0.00 -23.01 -21.83
N GLN A 143 -0.28 -22.13 -22.80
CA GLN A 143 0.49 -22.02 -24.04
C GLN A 143 1.94 -21.60 -23.79
N VAL A 144 2.18 -20.73 -22.80
CA VAL A 144 3.52 -20.30 -22.37
C VAL A 144 4.28 -21.42 -21.63
N LEU A 145 3.54 -22.38 -21.03
CA LEU A 145 4.09 -23.65 -20.54
C LEU A 145 4.30 -24.69 -21.66
N GLY A 146 4.10 -24.33 -22.92
CA GLY A 146 4.24 -25.21 -24.08
C GLY A 146 3.07 -26.16 -24.34
N VAL A 147 1.94 -26.01 -23.66
CA VAL A 147 0.72 -26.81 -23.86
C VAL A 147 -0.05 -26.28 -25.07
N ASP A 148 -0.42 -27.17 -25.99
CA ASP A 148 -1.27 -26.83 -27.13
C ASP A 148 -2.54 -27.67 -27.08
N LEU A 149 -3.64 -27.06 -26.58
CA LEU A 149 -4.90 -27.75 -26.37
C LEU A 149 -5.63 -28.10 -27.67
N GLU A 150 -5.25 -27.52 -28.81
CA GLU A 150 -5.88 -27.74 -30.12
C GLU A 150 -5.14 -28.77 -30.97
N ASN A 151 -3.81 -28.68 -31.06
CA ASN A 151 -3.00 -29.45 -32.02
C ASN A 151 -2.24 -30.64 -31.40
N LYS A 152 -2.00 -30.65 -30.08
CA LYS A 152 -1.33 -31.76 -29.38
C LYS A 152 -2.32 -32.67 -28.67
N ASP A 153 -2.00 -33.95 -28.57
CA ASP A 153 -2.82 -34.90 -27.81
C ASP A 153 -2.62 -34.76 -26.28
N PHE A 154 -3.51 -35.41 -25.51
CA PHE A 154 -3.45 -35.36 -24.05
C PHE A 154 -2.12 -35.88 -23.50
N ALA A 155 -1.52 -36.91 -24.09
CA ALA A 155 -0.27 -37.49 -23.61
C ALA A 155 0.91 -36.55 -23.88
N GLU A 156 0.96 -35.89 -25.04
CA GLU A 156 1.96 -34.85 -25.34
C GLU A 156 1.86 -33.69 -24.33
N ASN A 157 0.68 -33.11 -24.15
CA ASN A 157 0.44 -32.01 -23.22
C ASN A 157 0.68 -32.41 -21.74
N TYR A 158 0.29 -33.63 -21.36
CA TYR A 158 0.52 -34.17 -20.02
C TYR A 158 2.01 -34.40 -19.74
N ASN A 159 2.79 -34.87 -20.71
CA ASN A 159 4.23 -35.07 -20.57
C ASN A 159 4.94 -33.71 -20.41
N VAL A 160 4.62 -32.72 -21.25
CA VAL A 160 5.18 -31.35 -21.16
C VAL A 160 5.00 -30.76 -19.76
N LEU A 161 3.81 -30.92 -19.16
CA LEU A 161 3.53 -30.45 -17.79
C LEU A 161 4.24 -31.28 -16.71
N GLN A 162 4.33 -32.59 -16.86
CA GLN A 162 5.02 -33.47 -15.89
C GLN A 162 6.54 -33.31 -15.92
N GLU A 163 7.14 -33.06 -17.09
CA GLU A 163 8.57 -32.76 -17.24
C GLU A 163 8.95 -31.43 -16.58
N GLN A 164 8.02 -30.47 -16.54
CA GLN A 164 8.13 -29.22 -15.77
C GLN A 164 7.73 -29.36 -14.28
N GLY A 165 7.37 -30.57 -13.83
CA GLY A 165 7.06 -30.88 -12.42
C GLY A 165 5.62 -30.65 -11.97
N PHE A 166 4.71 -30.20 -12.85
CA PHE A 166 3.31 -29.95 -12.47
C PHE A 166 2.55 -31.25 -12.18
N ASN A 167 1.87 -31.32 -11.04
CA ASN A 167 1.01 -32.44 -10.66
C ASN A 167 -0.38 -32.30 -11.30
N ILE A 168 -0.67 -33.17 -12.27
CA ILE A 168 -1.91 -33.18 -13.04
C ILE A 168 -2.74 -34.42 -12.68
N GLN A 169 -3.96 -34.23 -12.16
CA GLN A 169 -4.87 -35.33 -11.83
C GLN A 169 -5.30 -36.06 -13.11
N ARG A 170 -5.19 -37.40 -13.12
CA ARG A 170 -5.51 -38.23 -14.29
C ARG A 170 -7.01 -38.56 -14.47
N LYS A 171 -7.87 -38.09 -13.56
CA LYS A 171 -9.32 -38.33 -13.59
C LYS A 171 -10.07 -37.32 -12.71
N ILE A 172 -10.98 -36.56 -13.31
CA ILE A 172 -11.95 -35.68 -12.61
C ILE A 172 -13.37 -36.22 -12.88
N LYS A 173 -14.28 -36.07 -11.91
CA LYS A 173 -15.67 -36.54 -12.04
C LYS A 173 -16.40 -35.72 -13.12
N GLY A 174 -16.99 -36.39 -14.11
CA GLY A 174 -17.73 -35.77 -15.20
C GLY A 174 -16.89 -35.44 -16.44
N ILE A 175 -15.56 -35.45 -16.33
CA ILE A 175 -14.64 -35.18 -17.45
C ILE A 175 -14.14 -36.50 -18.04
N LYS A 176 -13.95 -36.52 -19.36
CA LYS A 176 -13.40 -37.66 -20.08
C LYS A 176 -11.95 -37.93 -19.60
N PRO A 177 -11.60 -39.17 -19.18
CA PRO A 177 -10.22 -39.47 -18.85
C PRO A 177 -9.33 -39.35 -20.10
N LYS A 178 -8.16 -38.71 -19.95
CA LYS A 178 -7.18 -38.48 -21.02
C LYS A 178 -7.69 -37.63 -22.21
N SER A 179 -8.31 -36.48 -21.92
CA SER A 179 -8.61 -35.43 -22.92
C SER A 179 -7.98 -34.09 -22.50
N ASN A 180 -7.81 -33.17 -23.45
CA ASN A 180 -7.26 -31.83 -23.17
C ASN A 180 -8.18 -31.03 -22.23
N ASP A 181 -9.50 -31.26 -22.25
CA ASP A 181 -10.48 -30.72 -21.27
C ASP A 181 -10.14 -31.08 -19.81
N LEU A 182 -9.44 -32.20 -19.55
CA LEU A 182 -8.91 -32.56 -18.23
C LEU A 182 -7.74 -31.66 -17.79
N ILE A 183 -6.96 -31.14 -18.75
CA ILE A 183 -5.84 -30.22 -18.50
C ILE A 183 -6.37 -28.79 -18.38
N ALA A 184 -7.26 -28.38 -19.30
CA ALA A 184 -7.92 -27.07 -19.28
C ALA A 184 -8.65 -26.82 -17.95
N THR A 185 -9.49 -27.76 -17.49
CA THR A 185 -10.18 -27.65 -16.19
C THR A 185 -9.21 -27.65 -14.99
N GLN A 186 -7.95 -28.02 -15.18
CA GLN A 186 -6.90 -27.93 -14.15
C GLN A 186 -5.99 -26.70 -14.30
N ALA A 187 -6.23 -25.81 -15.27
CA ALA A 187 -5.42 -24.61 -15.49
C ALA A 187 -5.22 -23.77 -14.22
N GLY A 188 -6.28 -23.55 -13.43
CA GLY A 188 -6.17 -22.90 -12.12
C GLY A 188 -5.28 -23.64 -11.12
N ASN A 189 -5.34 -24.98 -11.08
CA ASN A 189 -4.46 -25.80 -10.21
C ASN A 189 -3.01 -25.83 -10.70
N ILE A 190 -2.78 -25.73 -12.01
CA ILE A 190 -1.45 -25.62 -12.62
C ILE A 190 -0.84 -24.25 -12.25
N PHE A 191 -1.63 -23.18 -12.41
CA PHE A 191 -1.23 -21.82 -12.06
C PHE A 191 -0.84 -21.67 -10.58
N GLN A 192 -1.62 -22.25 -9.66
CA GLN A 192 -1.29 -22.23 -8.23
C GLN A 192 0.00 -23.02 -7.88
N GLN A 193 0.42 -23.97 -8.72
CA GLN A 193 1.66 -24.74 -8.54
C GLN A 193 2.93 -24.04 -9.02
N LEU A 194 2.83 -22.90 -9.72
CA LEU A 194 3.98 -22.13 -10.21
C LEU A 194 4.96 -21.77 -9.08
N ASN A 195 6.26 -21.82 -9.34
CA ASN A 195 7.29 -21.38 -8.39
C ASN A 195 8.24 -20.35 -9.04
N LEU A 196 9.05 -19.67 -8.23
CA LEU A 196 9.86 -18.54 -8.72
C LEU A 196 10.89 -18.98 -9.79
N GLU A 197 11.55 -20.13 -9.63
CA GLU A 197 12.47 -20.71 -10.63
C GLU A 197 11.76 -20.99 -11.97
N GLN A 198 10.52 -21.49 -11.95
CA GLN A 198 9.73 -21.65 -13.18
C GLN A 198 9.41 -20.27 -13.81
N ILE A 199 8.99 -19.29 -13.01
CA ILE A 199 8.59 -17.94 -13.47
C ILE A 199 9.79 -17.12 -13.99
N GLU A 200 11.00 -17.34 -13.48
CA GLU A 200 12.27 -16.81 -14.01
C GLU A 200 12.66 -17.42 -15.38
N LEU A 201 12.17 -18.62 -15.70
CA LEU A 201 12.47 -19.32 -16.96
C LEU A 201 11.41 -19.10 -18.06
N LEU A 202 10.27 -18.48 -17.76
CA LEU A 202 9.25 -18.17 -18.77
C LEU A 202 9.60 -16.91 -19.56
N ASN A 203 9.23 -16.87 -20.85
CA ASN A 203 9.15 -15.61 -21.57
C ASN A 203 7.92 -14.83 -21.09
N ARG A 204 8.10 -13.97 -20.08
CA ARG A 204 7.00 -13.21 -19.46
C ARG A 204 6.33 -12.21 -20.42
N ASP A 205 6.98 -11.86 -21.54
CA ASP A 205 6.38 -11.04 -22.60
C ASP A 205 5.34 -11.78 -23.46
N GLU A 206 5.33 -13.12 -23.45
CA GLU A 206 4.31 -13.94 -24.14
C GLU A 206 3.03 -14.16 -23.29
N VAL A 207 3.05 -13.79 -22.00
CA VAL A 207 1.88 -13.89 -21.11
C VAL A 207 0.94 -12.71 -21.35
N ASN A 208 -0.35 -13.01 -21.57
CA ASN A 208 -1.38 -12.01 -21.81
C ASN A 208 -2.72 -12.38 -21.14
N PHE A 209 -2.99 -11.76 -20.00
CA PHE A 209 -4.30 -11.67 -19.37
C PHE A 209 -5.15 -10.65 -20.15
N SER A 210 -6.39 -11.02 -20.49
CA SER A 210 -7.18 -10.33 -21.52
C SER A 210 -8.67 -10.23 -21.21
N SER A 211 -9.16 -11.07 -20.31
CA SER A 211 -10.59 -11.30 -20.04
C SER A 211 -10.93 -11.28 -18.55
N SER A 212 -9.96 -10.96 -17.69
CA SER A 212 -10.10 -10.98 -16.25
C SER A 212 -10.82 -9.75 -15.71
N THR A 213 -11.66 -9.98 -14.70
CA THR A 213 -12.39 -9.00 -13.88
C THR A 213 -12.31 -9.47 -12.43
N PHE A 214 -12.54 -8.58 -11.47
CA PHE A 214 -12.48 -8.94 -10.05
C PHE A 214 -13.73 -8.53 -9.28
N LYS A 215 -14.01 -9.31 -8.24
CA LYS A 215 -15.11 -9.13 -7.29
C LYS A 215 -14.60 -8.50 -6.01
N MET A 216 -15.46 -7.74 -5.33
CA MET A 216 -15.13 -7.13 -4.04
C MET A 216 -16.28 -7.29 -3.06
N GLN A 217 -15.96 -7.28 -1.78
CA GLN A 217 -16.90 -6.95 -0.73
C GLN A 217 -16.95 -5.43 -0.55
N ILE A 218 -18.15 -4.84 -0.65
CA ILE A 218 -18.39 -3.39 -0.54
C ILE A 218 -19.52 -3.09 0.46
N ASP A 219 -19.63 -1.82 0.88
CA ASP A 219 -20.73 -1.37 1.75
C ASP A 219 -22.11 -1.38 1.02
N ASP A 220 -23.17 -1.81 1.71
CA ASP A 220 -24.54 -1.86 1.17
C ASP A 220 -25.25 -0.48 1.24
N ASP A 221 -24.85 0.44 0.36
CA ASP A 221 -25.44 1.79 0.24
C ASP A 221 -26.95 1.77 -0.13
N SER A 222 -27.53 0.62 -0.49
CA SER A 222 -28.93 0.50 -0.94
C SER A 222 -29.99 0.87 0.12
N LYS A 223 -29.57 1.14 1.37
CA LYS A 223 -30.43 1.47 2.51
C LYS A 223 -30.25 2.88 3.08
N GLY A 224 -29.84 3.85 2.25
CA GLY A 224 -29.78 5.27 2.58
C GLY A 224 -31.13 5.93 2.93
N LYS A 225 -31.72 5.58 4.08
CA LYS A 225 -32.82 6.31 4.78
C LYS A 225 -33.14 5.86 6.21
N GLY A 226 -32.31 5.04 6.86
CA GLY A 226 -32.52 4.61 8.25
C GLY A 226 -31.85 5.50 9.29
N LYS A 227 -32.59 6.39 9.97
CA LYS A 227 -32.09 7.05 11.20
C LYS A 227 -31.99 6.02 12.34
N GLY A 228 -30.80 5.46 12.57
CA GLY A 228 -30.53 4.54 13.68
C GLY A 228 -29.05 4.46 14.06
N LYS A 229 -28.70 4.84 15.29
CA LYS A 229 -27.37 4.59 15.86
C LYS A 229 -27.14 3.07 15.98
N GLY A 230 -25.97 2.57 15.56
CA GLY A 230 -25.51 1.21 15.89
C GLY A 230 -26.10 0.07 15.05
N LEU A 231 -26.35 0.28 13.75
CA LEU A 231 -26.47 -0.82 12.80
C LEU A 231 -25.07 -1.20 12.28
N GLU A 232 -24.77 -2.49 12.20
CA GLU A 232 -23.60 -2.99 11.47
C GLU A 232 -23.67 -2.50 10.01
N LYS A 233 -22.56 -1.98 9.47
CA LYS A 233 -22.45 -1.71 8.02
C LYS A 233 -22.58 -3.04 7.30
N LYS A 234 -23.78 -3.34 6.81
CA LYS A 234 -24.03 -4.54 6.01
C LYS A 234 -23.19 -4.43 4.74
N THR A 235 -22.51 -5.50 4.38
CA THR A 235 -21.78 -5.63 3.13
C THR A 235 -22.62 -6.28 2.03
N ILE A 236 -22.19 -6.14 0.78
CA ILE A 236 -22.61 -6.95 -0.37
C ILE A 236 -21.38 -7.38 -1.16
N ILE A 237 -21.53 -8.43 -1.97
CA ILE A 237 -20.52 -8.76 -2.98
C ILE A 237 -20.90 -8.08 -4.27
N ASP A 238 -19.94 -7.33 -4.79
CA ASP A 238 -19.98 -6.75 -6.10
C ASP A 238 -19.33 -7.70 -7.13
N GLU A 239 -20.10 -7.98 -8.17
CA GLU A 239 -19.79 -8.82 -9.33
C GLU A 239 -20.56 -8.27 -10.56
N ASP A 240 -20.94 -6.99 -10.57
CA ASP A 240 -21.75 -6.42 -11.66
C ASP A 240 -20.95 -6.23 -12.98
N ASN A 241 -19.63 -6.40 -12.89
CA ASN A 241 -18.66 -6.20 -13.96
C ASN A 241 -18.70 -4.77 -14.54
N SER A 242 -19.01 -3.75 -13.73
CA SER A 242 -18.97 -2.33 -14.10
C SER A 242 -17.52 -1.80 -14.20
N VAL A 243 -17.24 -0.59 -13.73
CA VAL A 243 -15.91 0.04 -13.91
C VAL A 243 -14.98 -0.27 -12.74
N ASN A 244 -15.50 -0.31 -11.52
CA ASN A 244 -14.74 -0.65 -10.31
C ASN A 244 -14.26 -2.13 -10.29
N ASN A 245 -14.90 -3.04 -11.03
CA ASN A 245 -14.49 -4.46 -11.20
C ASN A 245 -13.42 -4.66 -12.31
N ARG A 246 -13.03 -3.57 -12.99
CA ARG A 246 -12.21 -3.62 -14.24
C ARG A 246 -11.13 -2.55 -14.36
N LYS A 247 -11.14 -1.52 -13.52
CA LYS A 247 -10.11 -0.47 -13.46
C LYS A 247 -9.35 -0.54 -12.15
N ILE A 248 -8.05 -0.27 -12.23
CA ILE A 248 -7.16 -0.08 -11.07
C ILE A 248 -6.59 1.33 -11.15
N TRP A 249 -6.51 2.03 -10.02
CA TRP A 249 -5.91 3.35 -9.88
C TRP A 249 -4.60 3.26 -9.10
N LEU A 250 -3.51 3.47 -9.81
CA LEU A 250 -2.16 3.46 -9.27
C LEU A 250 -1.72 4.89 -8.96
N THR A 251 -0.87 5.09 -7.95
CA THR A 251 -0.07 6.32 -7.91
C THR A 251 0.86 6.34 -9.12
N ARG A 252 1.25 7.53 -9.57
CA ARG A 252 2.21 7.66 -10.67
C ARG A 252 3.55 7.01 -10.34
N GLY A 253 3.96 7.00 -9.08
CA GLY A 253 5.14 6.26 -8.61
C GLY A 253 4.99 4.75 -8.79
N ASN A 254 3.90 4.17 -8.29
CA ASN A 254 3.63 2.75 -8.45
C ASN A 254 3.48 2.34 -9.93
N SER A 255 2.88 3.19 -10.76
CA SER A 255 2.78 2.94 -12.21
C SER A 255 4.13 2.96 -12.94
N LYS A 256 5.18 3.55 -12.35
CA LYS A 256 6.52 3.58 -12.94
C LYS A 256 7.30 2.30 -12.70
N VAL A 257 7.28 1.77 -11.47
CA VAL A 257 7.99 0.53 -11.15
C VAL A 257 7.33 -0.68 -11.84
N LEU A 258 6.00 -0.68 -11.97
CA LEU A 258 5.26 -1.63 -12.80
C LEU A 258 5.42 -1.39 -14.33
N GLY A 259 6.25 -0.45 -14.79
CA GLY A 259 6.47 -0.18 -16.22
C GLY A 259 5.25 0.33 -17.02
N LEU A 260 4.12 0.61 -16.37
CA LEU A 260 2.90 1.19 -16.97
C LEU A 260 3.10 2.66 -17.37
N THR A 261 4.08 3.34 -16.77
CA THR A 261 4.64 4.64 -17.12
C THR A 261 6.16 4.52 -17.20
N ASN A 262 6.82 5.19 -18.16
CA ASN A 262 8.28 5.21 -18.23
C ASN A 262 8.89 5.76 -16.92
N GLY A 263 9.87 5.06 -16.34
CA GLY A 263 10.46 5.40 -15.03
C GLY A 263 11.10 6.79 -14.96
N SER A 264 11.61 7.32 -16.07
CA SER A 264 12.18 8.68 -16.17
C SER A 264 11.14 9.78 -16.49
N HIS A 265 9.86 9.45 -16.56
CA HIS A 265 8.82 10.39 -17.00
C HIS A 265 8.71 11.62 -16.06
N HIS A 266 9.09 12.80 -16.56
CA HIS A 266 9.37 14.04 -15.80
C HIS A 266 8.17 14.77 -15.16
N LYS A 267 6.92 14.38 -15.43
CA LYS A 267 5.77 14.97 -14.72
C LYS A 267 5.86 14.63 -13.23
N LEU A 268 5.31 15.53 -12.42
CA LEU A 268 5.00 15.31 -11.01
C LEU A 268 4.32 13.95 -10.81
N ASP A 269 4.72 13.23 -9.76
CA ASP A 269 4.15 11.94 -9.38
C ASP A 269 3.45 12.02 -8.01
N ALA A 270 3.84 12.96 -7.14
CA ALA A 270 3.07 13.37 -5.96
C ALA A 270 3.36 14.81 -5.53
N LYS A 271 2.43 15.45 -4.81
CA LYS A 271 2.68 16.63 -3.98
C LYS A 271 2.55 16.24 -2.50
N ILE A 272 3.51 16.59 -1.66
CA ILE A 272 3.46 16.47 -0.20
C ILE A 272 3.33 17.87 0.40
N SER A 273 2.47 18.05 1.40
CA SER A 273 2.32 19.32 2.13
C SER A 273 2.52 19.10 3.62
N LEU A 274 3.56 19.70 4.21
CA LEU A 274 3.82 19.65 5.64
C LEU A 274 3.29 20.89 6.37
N SER A 275 2.94 20.70 7.64
CA SER A 275 2.40 21.71 8.54
C SER A 275 3.44 22.78 8.90
N ASN A 276 3.16 24.04 8.57
CA ASN A 276 3.96 25.19 9.03
C ASN A 276 3.60 25.68 10.45
N SER A 277 2.79 24.91 11.17
CA SER A 277 2.36 25.21 12.53
C SER A 277 3.57 25.34 13.48
N MET A 278 3.46 26.22 14.46
CA MET A 278 4.55 26.61 15.35
C MET A 278 4.18 26.35 16.82
N LEU A 279 5.16 26.49 17.72
CA LEU A 279 4.97 26.42 19.17
C LEU A 279 4.73 27.82 19.75
N SER A 280 3.75 27.94 20.65
CA SER A 280 3.60 29.09 21.54
C SER A 280 4.75 29.14 22.55
N ALA A 281 4.93 30.28 23.24
CA ALA A 281 5.87 30.38 24.36
C ALA A 281 5.56 29.42 25.54
N ASN A 282 4.38 28.79 25.56
CA ASN A 282 3.98 27.76 26.52
C ASN A 282 4.14 26.32 25.97
N GLY A 283 4.47 26.15 24.68
CA GLY A 283 4.60 24.85 24.00
C GLY A 283 3.33 24.34 23.30
N ASP A 284 2.25 25.13 23.26
CA ASP A 284 1.01 24.81 22.53
C ASP A 284 1.24 24.88 21.01
N ILE A 285 0.49 24.11 20.21
CA ILE A 285 0.53 24.26 18.74
C ILE A 285 -0.35 25.46 18.35
N ILE A 286 0.20 26.39 17.57
CA ILE A 286 -0.47 27.57 17.04
C ILE A 286 -0.21 27.73 15.52
N SER A 287 -1.04 28.51 14.83
CA SER A 287 -0.81 28.80 13.42
C SER A 287 0.46 29.62 13.20
N HIS A 288 1.01 29.59 11.99
CA HIS A 288 2.17 30.41 11.64
C HIS A 288 1.88 31.91 11.78
N ASP A 289 0.68 32.36 11.41
CA ASP A 289 0.25 33.76 11.53
C ASP A 289 0.10 34.18 13.01
N ASP A 290 -0.50 33.34 13.86
CA ASP A 290 -0.57 33.60 15.30
C ASP A 290 0.82 33.66 15.93
N TRP A 291 1.75 32.83 15.47
CA TRP A 291 3.13 32.81 15.92
C TRP A 291 3.90 34.05 15.49
N LEU A 292 3.77 34.52 14.25
CA LEU A 292 4.39 35.77 13.77
C LEU A 292 3.91 36.98 14.58
N ASN A 293 2.62 37.03 14.93
CA ASN A 293 2.05 38.08 15.76
C ASN A 293 2.57 38.06 17.22
N GLN A 294 2.88 36.89 17.76
CA GLN A 294 3.43 36.72 19.12
C GLN A 294 4.96 36.88 19.17
N ASN A 295 5.66 36.42 18.14
CA ASN A 295 7.11 36.29 18.07
C ASN A 295 7.67 36.94 16.78
N PRO A 296 7.54 38.26 16.59
CA PRO A 296 7.98 38.96 15.37
C PRO A 296 9.51 38.98 15.16
N GLN A 297 10.28 38.32 16.02
CA GLN A 297 11.73 38.08 15.93
C GLN A 297 12.08 36.61 16.30
N GLY A 298 11.12 35.69 16.20
CA GLY A 298 11.28 34.28 16.58
C GLY A 298 12.24 33.52 15.69
N ASN A 299 12.70 32.36 16.16
CA ASN A 299 13.67 31.52 15.46
C ASN A 299 12.99 30.23 14.99
N PHE A 300 13.03 29.96 13.68
CA PHE A 300 12.36 28.80 13.08
C PHE A 300 12.70 27.48 13.78
N LEU A 301 13.98 27.12 13.91
CA LEU A 301 14.41 25.85 14.52
C LEU A 301 14.04 25.74 16.00
N GLN A 302 14.10 26.85 16.74
CA GLN A 302 13.72 26.87 18.15
C GLN A 302 12.20 26.69 18.30
N ASP A 303 11.42 27.46 17.55
CA ASP A 303 10.01 27.69 17.84
C ASP A 303 9.06 26.86 16.94
N THR A 304 9.55 26.12 15.95
CA THR A 304 8.74 25.20 15.15
C THR A 304 8.37 23.92 15.90
N ILE A 305 7.27 23.25 15.53
CA ILE A 305 6.87 21.95 16.09
C ILE A 305 7.83 20.80 15.74
N TRP A 306 8.69 20.99 14.73
CA TRP A 306 9.54 19.97 14.13
C TRP A 306 10.89 19.79 14.83
N ASP A 307 11.29 18.54 14.98
CA ASP A 307 12.65 18.14 15.34
C ASP A 307 13.39 17.61 14.10
N PHE A 308 14.53 18.23 13.78
CA PHE A 308 15.39 17.88 12.65
C PHE A 308 16.63 17.05 13.06
N SER A 309 16.80 16.72 14.35
CA SER A 309 18.00 16.04 14.88
C SER A 309 18.29 14.69 14.20
N ARG A 310 17.25 14.03 13.66
CA ARG A 310 17.39 12.78 12.90
C ARG A 310 17.86 12.96 11.46
N VAL A 311 17.76 14.16 10.88
CA VAL A 311 18.25 14.45 9.52
C VAL A 311 19.78 14.35 9.50
N ASP A 312 20.46 15.02 10.43
CA ASP A 312 21.92 14.95 10.59
C ASP A 312 22.40 13.61 11.17
N ASN A 313 21.58 12.97 12.02
CA ASN A 313 21.95 11.74 12.72
C ASN A 313 20.73 10.86 13.01
N LEU A 314 20.52 9.83 12.19
CA LEU A 314 19.42 8.84 12.30
C LEU A 314 19.26 8.22 13.71
N ASN A 315 20.34 8.16 14.51
CA ASN A 315 20.36 7.61 15.86
C ASN A 315 20.03 8.63 16.97
N ALA A 316 19.82 9.91 16.63
CA ALA A 316 19.48 10.96 17.58
C ALA A 316 18.19 10.65 18.37
N GLN A 317 18.07 11.32 19.52
CA GLN A 317 16.84 11.38 20.30
C GLN A 317 16.01 12.58 19.80
N VAL A 318 14.69 12.43 19.85
CA VAL A 318 13.73 13.48 19.49
C VAL A 318 13.40 14.27 20.75
N ALA A 319 13.33 15.58 20.68
CA ALA A 319 12.94 16.44 21.79
C ALA A 319 11.51 16.12 22.22
N SER A 320 11.30 15.87 23.52
CA SER A 320 10.02 15.44 24.12
C SER A 320 8.84 16.41 23.99
N HIS A 321 9.03 17.53 23.31
CA HIS A 321 8.02 18.55 23.03
C HIS A 321 7.86 18.84 21.52
N LYS A 322 8.51 18.07 20.64
CA LYS A 322 8.51 18.23 19.18
C LYS A 322 8.17 16.91 18.47
N PHE A 323 7.78 16.98 17.21
CA PHE A 323 7.55 15.83 16.34
C PHE A 323 8.76 15.59 15.44
N ASP A 324 9.16 14.33 15.29
CA ASP A 324 10.28 13.95 14.44
C ASP A 324 9.95 14.17 12.95
N PHE A 325 10.62 15.15 12.34
CA PHE A 325 10.39 15.52 10.94
C PHE A 325 10.62 14.33 10.00
N LEU A 326 11.66 13.53 10.26
CA LEU A 326 12.06 12.42 9.39
C LEU A 326 10.99 11.32 9.35
N SER A 327 10.29 11.04 10.46
CA SER A 327 9.18 10.09 10.51
C SER A 327 8.07 10.49 9.55
N VAL A 328 7.68 11.76 9.57
CA VAL A 328 6.62 12.28 8.69
C VAL A 328 7.10 12.31 7.24
N ALA A 329 8.30 12.84 6.95
CA ALA A 329 8.83 12.86 5.59
C ALA A 329 8.92 11.45 4.96
N LEU A 330 9.26 10.41 5.74
CA LEU A 330 9.23 9.02 5.28
C LEU A 330 7.81 8.49 5.05
N HIS A 331 6.87 8.80 5.95
CA HIS A 331 5.44 8.43 5.88
C HIS A 331 4.75 8.99 4.63
N GLU A 332 4.89 10.30 4.39
CA GLU A 332 4.29 10.98 3.23
C GLU A 332 4.86 10.46 1.89
N ILE A 333 6.14 10.06 1.86
CA ILE A 333 6.73 9.39 0.69
C ILE A 333 6.13 7.98 0.50
N GLY A 334 5.81 7.24 1.57
CA GLY A 334 5.14 5.94 1.46
C GLY A 334 3.78 6.01 0.75
N HIS A 335 2.98 7.03 1.06
CA HIS A 335 1.75 7.33 0.31
C HIS A 335 2.03 7.67 -1.17
N ALA A 336 3.06 8.49 -1.45
CA ALA A 336 3.47 8.80 -2.83
C ALA A 336 3.94 7.56 -3.63
N LEU A 337 4.62 6.62 -2.98
CA LEU A 337 5.08 5.36 -3.58
C LEU A 337 3.91 4.44 -3.92
N GLY A 338 2.90 4.31 -3.07
CA GLY A 338 1.71 3.50 -3.41
C GLY A 338 0.82 3.05 -2.27
N VAL A 339 1.13 3.40 -1.01
CA VAL A 339 0.30 3.02 0.15
C VAL A 339 -0.95 3.91 0.21
N VAL A 340 -1.96 3.59 -0.59
CA VAL A 340 -3.24 4.32 -0.68
C VAL A 340 -4.40 3.34 -0.91
N SER A 341 -5.57 3.61 -0.32
CA SER A 341 -6.81 2.86 -0.59
C SER A 341 -7.81 3.69 -1.39
N GLY A 342 -8.53 3.05 -2.31
CA GLY A 342 -9.69 3.64 -2.97
C GLY A 342 -10.85 3.91 -2.01
N VAL A 343 -10.90 3.24 -0.85
CA VAL A 343 -11.94 3.42 0.17
C VAL A 343 -11.84 4.82 0.81
N ASP A 344 -10.63 5.36 0.97
CA ASP A 344 -10.41 6.69 1.54
C ASP A 344 -10.85 7.80 0.57
N ALA A 345 -10.61 7.58 -0.72
CA ALA A 345 -11.08 8.44 -1.80
C ALA A 345 -12.62 8.40 -1.93
N LEU A 346 -13.21 7.20 -1.88
CA LEU A 346 -14.67 7.01 -1.88
C LEU A 346 -15.32 7.69 -0.67
N SER A 347 -14.75 7.52 0.53
CA SER A 347 -15.26 8.12 1.77
C SER A 347 -15.23 9.65 1.71
N SER A 348 -14.15 10.21 1.19
CA SER A 348 -14.01 11.65 0.93
C SER A 348 -15.07 12.18 -0.05
N LEU A 349 -15.29 11.45 -1.15
CA LEU A 349 -16.32 11.79 -2.16
C LEU A 349 -17.74 11.70 -1.62
N LYS A 350 -18.07 10.66 -0.83
CA LYS A 350 -19.40 10.50 -0.21
C LYS A 350 -19.74 11.74 0.63
N ILE A 351 -18.86 12.14 1.55
CA ILE A 351 -19.02 13.33 2.40
C ILE A 351 -19.26 14.61 1.57
N GLN A 352 -18.52 14.81 0.48
CA GLN A 352 -18.70 15.96 -0.41
C GLN A 352 -20.04 15.93 -1.14
N THR A 353 -20.44 14.78 -1.69
CA THR A 353 -21.73 14.66 -2.42
C THR A 353 -22.94 14.78 -1.50
N GLU A 354 -22.86 14.27 -0.27
CA GLU A 354 -23.89 14.49 0.76
C GLU A 354 -24.03 15.98 1.11
N ALA A 355 -22.92 16.71 1.29
CA ALA A 355 -22.93 18.15 1.54
C ALA A 355 -23.52 18.96 0.36
N ASN A 356 -23.31 18.51 -0.88
CA ASN A 356 -23.78 19.17 -2.10
C ASN A 356 -25.19 18.71 -2.57
N ASN A 357 -25.78 17.68 -1.95
CA ASN A 357 -26.97 16.95 -2.44
C ASN A 357 -26.78 16.35 -3.87
N GLU A 358 -25.57 15.92 -4.20
CA GLU A 358 -25.25 15.23 -5.45
C GLU A 358 -25.29 13.70 -5.28
N THR A 359 -25.31 12.96 -6.38
CA THR A 359 -25.25 11.48 -6.38
C THR A 359 -24.05 10.99 -7.18
N LEU A 360 -23.18 10.20 -6.55
CA LEU A 360 -22.09 9.49 -7.24
C LEU A 360 -22.66 8.50 -8.27
N SER A 361 -21.96 8.33 -9.39
CA SER A 361 -22.18 7.21 -10.33
C SER A 361 -21.06 6.18 -10.23
N ASP A 362 -21.29 4.99 -10.79
CA ASP A 362 -20.33 3.86 -10.82
C ASP A 362 -18.98 4.19 -11.49
N LYS A 363 -18.85 5.37 -12.11
CA LYS A 363 -17.60 5.91 -12.68
C LYS A 363 -16.84 6.81 -11.71
N ASP A 364 -17.54 7.41 -10.76
CA ASP A 364 -16.99 8.26 -9.72
C ASP A 364 -16.58 7.42 -8.49
N THR A 365 -17.10 6.19 -8.36
CA THR A 365 -16.72 5.20 -7.34
C THR A 365 -15.67 4.19 -7.80
N ALA A 366 -15.16 4.25 -9.05
CA ALA A 366 -14.29 3.21 -9.61
C ALA A 366 -12.81 3.31 -9.20
N LEU A 367 -12.52 3.57 -7.92
CA LEU A 367 -11.22 4.09 -7.42
C LEU A 367 -10.28 3.03 -6.81
N VAL A 368 -10.54 1.74 -7.04
CA VAL A 368 -9.79 0.61 -6.47
C VAL A 368 -8.29 0.72 -6.72
N SER A 369 -7.47 0.68 -5.67
CA SER A 369 -6.01 0.69 -5.76
C SER A 369 -5.43 -0.73 -5.80
N PRO A 370 -4.14 -0.92 -6.16
CA PRO A 370 -3.47 -2.21 -6.01
C PRO A 370 -3.42 -2.71 -4.56
N MET A 371 -3.36 -1.82 -3.57
CA MET A 371 -3.40 -2.20 -2.15
C MET A 371 -4.76 -2.79 -1.75
N ASP A 372 -5.86 -2.29 -2.33
CA ASP A 372 -7.20 -2.83 -2.09
C ASP A 372 -7.32 -4.31 -2.52
N LEU A 373 -6.53 -4.75 -3.50
CA LEU A 373 -6.46 -6.15 -3.94
C LEU A 373 -5.78 -7.07 -2.92
N MET A 374 -5.06 -6.51 -1.94
CA MET A 374 -4.40 -7.23 -0.85
C MET A 374 -5.11 -7.06 0.50
N ARG A 375 -6.23 -6.34 0.51
CA ARG A 375 -7.05 -6.03 1.68
C ARG A 375 -8.16 -7.06 1.83
N PHE A 376 -8.26 -7.68 3.00
CA PHE A 376 -9.25 -8.71 3.30
C PHE A 376 -9.88 -8.51 4.67
N SER A 377 -11.13 -8.95 4.83
CA SER A 377 -11.72 -9.26 6.13
C SER A 377 -11.91 -10.77 6.27
N GLU A 378 -12.20 -11.26 7.48
CA GLU A 378 -12.58 -12.66 7.70
C GLU A 378 -13.76 -13.08 6.80
N GLU A 379 -14.73 -12.16 6.59
CA GLU A 379 -15.89 -12.40 5.73
C GLU A 379 -15.50 -12.43 4.24
N SER A 380 -14.65 -11.52 3.77
CA SER A 380 -14.21 -11.47 2.37
C SER A 380 -13.31 -12.66 2.01
N ALA A 381 -12.43 -13.08 2.94
CA ALA A 381 -11.56 -14.24 2.80
C ALA A 381 -12.37 -15.55 2.64
N GLN A 382 -13.39 -15.76 3.48
CA GLN A 382 -14.31 -16.91 3.37
C GLN A 382 -15.07 -16.93 2.03
N LYS A 383 -15.33 -15.77 1.44
CA LYS A 383 -15.95 -15.61 0.10
C LYS A 383 -14.93 -15.64 -1.05
N SER A 384 -13.63 -15.62 -0.75
CA SER A 384 -12.52 -15.49 -1.70
C SER A 384 -12.61 -14.24 -2.59
N VAL A 385 -12.89 -13.08 -1.98
CA VAL A 385 -12.92 -11.76 -2.63
C VAL A 385 -12.14 -10.73 -1.81
N PHE A 386 -11.70 -9.66 -2.47
CA PHE A 386 -11.05 -8.51 -1.82
C PHE A 386 -12.06 -7.73 -0.95
N ASP A 387 -11.61 -7.04 0.09
CA ASP A 387 -12.45 -6.17 0.91
C ASP A 387 -12.22 -4.69 0.61
N TRP A 388 -13.21 -4.08 -0.02
CA TRP A 388 -13.28 -2.67 -0.38
C TRP A 388 -14.41 -1.95 0.39
N SER A 389 -14.77 -2.47 1.57
CA SER A 389 -15.71 -1.83 2.50
C SER A 389 -15.00 -0.87 3.45
N SER A 390 -15.71 0.16 3.90
CA SER A 390 -15.29 1.06 4.97
C SER A 390 -15.58 0.45 6.36
N SER A 391 -15.29 -0.84 6.54
CA SER A 391 -15.46 -1.58 7.80
C SER A 391 -14.12 -1.86 8.48
N GLY A 392 -14.05 -1.65 9.79
CA GLY A 392 -12.80 -1.52 10.54
C GLY A 392 -12.17 -2.80 11.07
N ASN A 393 -12.30 -3.92 10.35
CA ASN A 393 -11.70 -5.22 10.71
C ASN A 393 -10.95 -5.86 9.52
N THR A 394 -10.29 -5.03 8.71
CA THR A 394 -9.54 -5.46 7.52
C THR A 394 -8.05 -5.57 7.77
N PHE A 395 -7.41 -6.53 7.12
CA PHE A 395 -5.99 -6.86 7.24
C PHE A 395 -5.32 -7.04 5.88
N LEU A 396 -3.99 -6.90 5.87
CA LEU A 396 -3.15 -7.27 4.74
C LEU A 396 -3.07 -8.80 4.64
N SER A 397 -3.28 -9.32 3.44
CA SER A 397 -3.04 -10.74 3.12
C SER A 397 -2.57 -10.92 1.68
N ILE A 398 -1.39 -11.52 1.50
CA ILE A 398 -0.81 -11.76 0.17
C ILE A 398 -1.10 -13.16 -0.39
N ASP A 399 -1.93 -13.96 0.27
CA ASP A 399 -2.28 -15.32 -0.17
C ASP A 399 -3.78 -15.52 -0.42
N GLY A 400 -4.56 -14.44 -0.51
CA GLY A 400 -6.01 -14.48 -0.74
C GLY A 400 -6.83 -14.65 0.54
N GLY A 401 -6.38 -14.01 1.63
CA GLY A 401 -7.08 -14.00 2.91
C GLY A 401 -6.83 -15.22 3.81
N LYS A 402 -5.89 -16.12 3.48
CA LYS A 402 -5.60 -17.32 4.30
C LYS A 402 -4.67 -16.99 5.47
N THR A 403 -3.72 -16.09 5.24
CA THR A 403 -2.78 -15.57 6.23
C THR A 403 -3.02 -14.08 6.44
N LYS A 404 -3.47 -13.70 7.63
CA LYS A 404 -3.48 -12.31 8.12
C LYS A 404 -2.06 -11.90 8.51
N ILE A 405 -1.54 -10.83 7.90
CA ILE A 405 -0.17 -10.35 8.11
C ILE A 405 -0.15 -9.21 9.14
N ALA A 406 -0.95 -8.17 8.91
CA ALA A 406 -1.13 -7.02 9.80
C ALA A 406 -2.53 -6.41 9.64
N ASP A 407 -3.05 -5.76 10.67
CA ASP A 407 -4.31 -5.01 10.59
C ASP A 407 -4.10 -3.63 9.95
N PHE A 408 -5.03 -3.25 9.07
CA PHE A 408 -5.19 -1.86 8.64
C PHE A 408 -6.00 -1.06 9.67
N ALA A 409 -5.94 0.26 9.55
CA ALA A 409 -6.77 1.18 10.32
C ALA A 409 -8.28 1.01 10.02
N ASP A 410 -9.10 1.55 10.92
CA ASP A 410 -10.53 1.23 11.02
C ASP A 410 -11.44 1.88 9.97
N GLY A 411 -10.96 2.90 9.24
CA GLY A 411 -11.78 3.69 8.31
C GLY A 411 -12.76 4.65 8.99
N PHE A 412 -12.64 4.89 10.29
CA PHE A 412 -13.50 5.78 11.08
C PHE A 412 -12.68 6.79 11.89
N SER A 413 -11.70 6.29 12.63
CA SER A 413 -10.70 7.06 13.37
C SER A 413 -9.59 7.52 12.41
N TYR A 414 -9.14 6.62 11.54
CA TYR A 414 -8.02 6.78 10.62
C TYR A 414 -8.34 6.21 9.23
N GLN A 415 -7.64 6.68 8.20
CA GLN A 415 -7.76 6.18 6.83
C GLN A 415 -7.40 4.69 6.72
N THR A 416 -8.04 3.99 5.81
CA THR A 416 -7.82 2.57 5.52
C THR A 416 -6.50 2.28 4.79
N SER A 417 -5.83 3.31 4.25
CA SER A 417 -4.44 3.28 3.78
C SER A 417 -3.41 2.94 4.87
N HIS A 418 -3.68 3.28 6.13
CA HIS A 418 -2.73 3.14 7.24
C HIS A 418 -2.74 1.77 7.91
N TRP A 419 -1.65 1.43 8.59
CA TRP A 419 -1.64 0.35 9.60
C TRP A 419 -2.54 0.71 10.78
N SER A 420 -3.04 -0.29 11.51
CA SER A 420 -3.86 -0.02 12.69
C SER A 420 -3.11 0.80 13.75
N GLU A 421 -3.83 1.78 14.26
CA GLU A 421 -3.54 2.62 15.42
C GLU A 421 -3.33 1.83 16.71
N LYS A 422 -3.78 0.56 16.77
CA LYS A 422 -3.63 -0.31 17.94
C LYS A 422 -2.21 -0.87 18.10
N GLY A 423 -1.41 -0.83 17.02
CA GLY A 423 -0.05 -1.36 16.99
C GLY A 423 0.03 -2.88 16.94
N ASP A 424 1.18 -3.42 17.35
CA ASP A 424 1.41 -4.86 17.55
C ASP A 424 0.74 -5.37 18.85
N VAL A 425 1.02 -6.62 19.24
CA VAL A 425 0.49 -7.24 20.46
C VAL A 425 0.95 -6.57 21.78
N ASN A 426 1.84 -5.59 21.71
CA ASN A 426 2.33 -4.76 22.82
C ASN A 426 1.99 -3.27 22.61
N SER A 427 1.20 -2.93 21.59
CA SER A 427 0.90 -1.59 21.10
C SER A 427 2.11 -0.75 20.65
N ASN A 428 3.15 -1.40 20.10
CA ASN A 428 4.16 -0.70 19.30
C ASN A 428 3.61 -0.37 17.90
N PRO A 429 3.96 0.77 17.28
CA PRO A 429 3.67 1.04 15.87
C PRO A 429 4.13 -0.09 14.93
N LEU A 430 3.30 -0.45 13.95
CA LEU A 430 3.53 -1.59 13.05
C LEU A 430 4.56 -1.31 11.94
N GLY A 431 4.74 -0.04 11.57
CA GLY A 431 5.59 0.42 10.48
C GLY A 431 5.61 1.93 10.38
N ILE A 432 6.25 2.48 9.34
CA ILE A 432 6.23 3.92 9.08
C ILE A 432 4.81 4.41 8.76
N MET A 433 3.97 3.57 8.14
CA MET A 433 2.57 3.90 7.79
C MET A 433 1.59 3.76 8.96
N HIS A 434 2.06 3.95 10.21
CA HIS A 434 1.20 4.06 11.39
C HIS A 434 0.68 5.51 11.51
N PRO A 435 -0.62 5.74 11.81
CA PRO A 435 -1.27 7.05 11.63
C PRO A 435 -1.13 7.99 12.84
N VAL A 436 -0.21 7.71 13.76
CA VAL A 436 -0.01 8.44 15.02
C VAL A 436 1.48 8.67 15.26
N LEU A 437 1.83 9.85 15.78
CA LEU A 437 3.20 10.20 16.17
C LEU A 437 3.14 11.11 17.41
N GLU A 438 3.58 10.61 18.56
CA GLU A 438 3.66 11.41 19.79
C GLU A 438 4.86 12.38 19.79
N ARG A 439 4.79 13.43 20.61
CA ARG A 439 5.94 14.34 20.80
C ARG A 439 7.10 13.59 21.48
N GLY A 440 8.29 13.64 20.88
CA GLY A 440 9.46 12.86 21.32
C GLY A 440 9.51 11.42 20.79
N GLU A 441 8.52 10.98 20.01
CA GLU A 441 8.52 9.66 19.36
C GLU A 441 9.25 9.70 18.00
N LYS A 442 9.66 8.53 17.50
CA LYS A 442 10.12 8.33 16.13
C LYS A 442 9.63 6.99 15.55
N LEU A 443 9.07 7.05 14.35
CA LEU A 443 8.74 5.88 13.54
C LEU A 443 9.93 5.50 12.64
N ASN A 444 9.91 4.25 12.15
CA ASN A 444 10.91 3.72 11.23
C ASN A 444 10.21 2.77 10.24
N ILE A 445 10.76 2.64 9.03
CA ILE A 445 10.34 1.63 8.06
C ILE A 445 10.61 0.22 8.63
N THR A 446 9.61 -0.66 8.61
CA THR A 446 9.71 -2.07 9.01
C THR A 446 9.61 -3.01 7.80
N ASP A 447 9.92 -4.28 8.01
CA ASP A 447 9.74 -5.34 6.99
C ASP A 447 8.29 -5.43 6.48
N LEU A 448 7.31 -4.94 7.24
CA LEU A 448 5.90 -4.90 6.86
C LEU A 448 5.62 -3.83 5.80
N ASP A 449 6.15 -2.61 5.98
CA ASP A 449 6.05 -1.54 4.96
C ASP A 449 6.72 -1.99 3.65
N LEU A 450 7.86 -2.67 3.76
CA LEU A 450 8.62 -3.20 2.64
C LEU A 450 7.94 -4.38 1.96
N GLN A 451 7.29 -5.28 2.70
CA GLN A 451 6.51 -6.38 2.13
C GLN A 451 5.25 -5.87 1.40
N LEU A 452 4.61 -4.81 1.90
CA LEU A 452 3.52 -4.18 1.17
C LEU A 452 4.02 -3.58 -0.15
N LEU A 453 5.06 -2.75 -0.12
CA LEU A 453 5.59 -2.12 -1.34
C LEU A 453 6.12 -3.14 -2.36
N ASP A 454 6.73 -4.25 -1.92
CA ASP A 454 7.13 -5.38 -2.77
C ASP A 454 5.95 -5.89 -3.61
N VAL A 455 4.84 -6.28 -2.96
CA VAL A 455 3.67 -6.83 -3.68
C VAL A 455 2.83 -5.77 -4.42
N LEU A 456 3.09 -4.48 -4.19
CA LEU A 456 2.60 -3.39 -5.04
C LEU A 456 3.45 -3.24 -6.32
N GLY A 457 4.68 -3.75 -6.35
CA GLY A 457 5.57 -3.78 -7.51
C GLY A 457 6.95 -3.13 -7.33
N TYR A 458 7.43 -2.93 -6.10
CA TYR A 458 8.75 -2.36 -5.81
C TYR A 458 9.81 -3.42 -5.48
N THR A 459 10.86 -3.52 -6.30
CA THR A 459 11.93 -4.51 -6.16
C THR A 459 12.78 -4.25 -4.91
N LYS A 460 12.64 -5.07 -3.86
CA LYS A 460 13.45 -4.94 -2.63
C LYS A 460 14.96 -5.11 -2.87
N SER A 461 15.75 -4.27 -2.19
CA SER A 461 17.22 -4.30 -2.20
C SER A 461 17.77 -5.64 -1.67
N LYS A 462 18.70 -6.25 -2.42
CA LYS A 462 19.31 -7.56 -2.10
C LYS A 462 20.03 -7.66 -0.75
N GLY A 463 20.27 -6.54 -0.06
CA GLY A 463 20.80 -6.53 1.31
C GLY A 463 19.86 -7.16 2.34
N GLU A 464 18.54 -7.04 2.16
CA GLU A 464 17.54 -7.45 3.17
C GLU A 464 17.05 -8.88 2.96
N VAL A 465 17.09 -9.40 1.73
CA VAL A 465 16.75 -10.80 1.39
C VAL A 465 17.56 -11.81 2.24
N ASN A 466 18.84 -11.51 2.52
CA ASN A 466 19.71 -12.34 3.35
C ASN A 466 19.37 -12.30 4.86
N ASN A 467 18.68 -11.25 5.32
CA ASN A 467 18.22 -11.13 6.71
C ASN A 467 16.83 -11.78 6.86
N LEU A 468 15.90 -11.53 5.94
CA LEU A 468 14.55 -12.14 5.93
C LEU A 468 14.61 -13.68 5.93
N LEU A 469 15.54 -14.27 5.16
CA LEU A 469 15.80 -15.73 5.16
C LEU A 469 16.42 -16.25 6.47
N GLN A 470 17.10 -15.40 7.25
CA GLN A 470 17.59 -15.77 8.58
C GLN A 470 16.50 -15.62 9.64
N ASP A 471 15.73 -14.52 9.61
CA ASP A 471 14.77 -14.23 10.67
C ASP A 471 13.46 -15.01 10.57
N SER A 472 13.01 -15.38 9.37
CA SER A 472 12.01 -16.45 9.20
C SER A 472 12.47 -17.76 9.86
N GLN A 473 13.70 -18.21 9.59
CA GLN A 473 14.28 -19.39 10.24
C GLN A 473 14.52 -19.21 11.75
N ASN A 474 14.75 -17.99 12.24
CA ASN A 474 14.92 -17.70 13.66
C ASN A 474 13.57 -17.65 14.40
N LYS A 475 12.50 -17.18 13.75
CA LYS A 475 11.12 -17.16 14.27
C LYS A 475 10.64 -18.58 14.53
N GLU A 476 10.81 -19.50 13.58
CA GLU A 476 10.58 -20.94 13.80
C GLU A 476 11.38 -21.49 15.00
N LYS A 477 12.67 -21.15 15.10
CA LYS A 477 13.56 -21.62 16.19
C LYS A 477 13.17 -21.03 17.55
N LYS A 478 12.57 -19.83 17.60
CA LYS A 478 11.99 -19.22 18.81
C LYS A 478 10.72 -19.94 19.24
N GLU A 479 9.76 -20.15 18.35
CA GLU A 479 8.50 -20.86 18.67
C GLU A 479 8.74 -22.30 19.16
N LYS A 480 9.69 -23.02 18.54
CA LYS A 480 10.12 -24.36 18.96
C LYS A 480 10.81 -24.36 20.33
N LYS A 481 11.34 -23.23 20.81
CA LYS A 481 11.87 -23.05 22.18
C LYS A 481 10.79 -22.66 23.19
N GLU A 482 9.82 -21.82 22.83
CA GLU A 482 8.77 -21.37 23.76
C GLU A 482 7.76 -22.47 24.10
N LYS A 483 7.42 -23.33 23.13
CA LYS A 483 6.61 -24.54 23.38
C LYS A 483 7.26 -25.48 24.41
N ASN A 484 8.59 -25.43 24.58
CA ASN A 484 9.32 -26.16 25.62
C ASN A 484 9.42 -25.41 26.98
N LYS A 485 9.17 -24.10 27.03
CA LYS A 485 9.25 -23.29 28.28
C LYS A 485 7.96 -23.32 29.11
N LYS A 486 6.78 -23.49 28.51
CA LYS A 486 5.47 -23.46 29.22
C LYS A 486 5.20 -24.62 30.20
N ASN A 487 6.20 -25.43 30.53
CA ASN A 487 6.08 -26.63 31.39
C ASN A 487 6.62 -26.45 32.84
N LYS A 488 6.83 -25.22 33.33
CA LYS A 488 7.12 -24.97 34.77
C LYS A 488 6.40 -23.72 35.34
N LYS A 489 5.77 -23.93 36.50
CA LYS A 489 5.27 -22.94 37.49
C LYS A 489 6.44 -22.20 38.19
N SER A 490 6.27 -21.12 38.99
CA SER A 490 5.10 -20.51 39.67
C SER A 490 5.24 -19.00 39.97
N GLU A 491 4.09 -18.36 40.21
CA GLU A 491 3.74 -17.11 40.93
C GLU A 491 4.03 -17.12 42.47
N PRO A 492 3.67 -16.09 43.29
CA PRO A 492 3.44 -14.62 43.09
C PRO A 492 4.05 -13.73 44.23
N GLU A 493 3.72 -12.41 44.30
CA GLU A 493 3.12 -11.65 45.45
C GLU A 493 3.23 -10.08 45.24
N THR A 494 2.10 -9.32 45.18
CA THR A 494 1.49 -8.35 46.17
C THR A 494 2.03 -6.89 46.11
N ASP A 495 1.35 -5.78 46.49
CA ASP A 495 -0.01 -5.53 47.05
C ASP A 495 -0.53 -4.06 46.87
N PHE A 496 -1.85 -3.82 47.04
CA PHE A 496 -2.62 -2.65 47.63
C PHE A 496 -2.32 -1.13 47.26
N ASP A 497 -3.24 -0.12 47.32
CA ASP A 497 -4.72 -0.05 47.51
C ASP A 497 -5.41 1.33 47.16
N ILE A 498 -6.77 1.32 47.16
CA ILE A 498 -7.86 2.34 47.34
C ILE A 498 -7.56 3.80 47.83
N SER A 499 -8.36 4.88 47.57
CA SER A 499 -9.39 5.25 46.53
C SER A 499 -10.01 6.68 46.76
N TYR A 500 -10.82 7.21 45.80
CA TYR A 500 -12.02 8.13 45.87
C TYR A 500 -12.02 9.45 46.76
N SER A 501 -12.79 10.53 46.53
CA SER A 501 -13.94 10.90 45.63
C SER A 501 -14.22 12.44 45.55
N ASN A 502 -15.06 12.87 44.59
CA ASN A 502 -16.05 13.99 44.62
C ASN A 502 -15.60 15.49 44.80
N SER A 503 -16.32 16.53 44.33
CA SER A 503 -17.42 16.67 43.32
C SER A 503 -17.76 18.16 43.04
N THR A 504 -18.37 18.47 41.88
CA THR A 504 -19.19 19.70 41.57
C THR A 504 -18.50 21.09 41.61
N SER A 505 -18.97 22.16 40.97
CA SER A 505 -20.15 22.40 40.08
C SER A 505 -19.81 23.37 38.92
N SER A 506 -20.69 23.46 37.93
CA SER A 506 -20.58 24.37 36.77
C SER A 506 -21.20 25.76 37.02
N SER A 507 -20.77 26.73 36.20
CA SER A 507 -21.65 27.78 35.69
C SER A 507 -21.28 28.09 34.23
N SER A 508 -22.27 28.39 33.38
CA SER A 508 -22.11 28.52 31.94
C SER A 508 -22.30 29.97 31.45
N GLY A 509 -21.54 30.36 30.44
CA GLY A 509 -21.61 31.67 29.76
C GLY A 509 -21.62 31.48 28.24
N PHE A 510 -22.57 30.67 27.76
CA PHE A 510 -22.67 30.23 26.36
C PHE A 510 -23.46 31.22 25.47
N ASN A 511 -23.39 30.97 24.15
CA ASN A 511 -24.33 31.36 23.09
C ASN A 511 -24.15 32.77 22.45
N PHE A 512 -24.37 32.96 21.14
CA PHE A 512 -24.76 32.03 20.04
C PHE A 512 -24.42 32.68 18.66
N TRP A 513 -24.64 32.10 17.47
CA TRP A 513 -25.67 31.16 16.93
C TRP A 513 -25.04 30.32 15.80
N GLN A 514 -25.50 29.12 15.38
CA GLN A 514 -26.30 28.00 15.95
C GLN A 514 -26.02 26.77 15.02
N GLU A 515 -26.46 25.51 15.21
CA GLU A 515 -27.54 24.93 16.04
C GLU A 515 -28.69 24.49 15.08
N ALA A 516 -29.14 23.23 14.85
CA ALA A 516 -28.90 21.89 15.40
C ALA A 516 -28.89 20.83 14.25
N ASP A 517 -29.12 19.52 14.38
CA ASP A 517 -29.97 18.71 15.27
C ASP A 517 -29.29 17.38 15.68
N ILE A 518 -29.41 17.01 16.96
CA ILE A 518 -28.87 15.76 17.52
C ILE A 518 -30.02 14.97 18.14
N THR A 519 -30.39 13.84 17.53
CA THR A 519 -31.23 12.82 18.19
C THR A 519 -30.35 11.87 18.99
N ASP A 520 -30.31 12.08 20.30
CA ASP A 520 -29.48 11.27 21.19
C ASP A 520 -30.12 9.94 21.59
N ARG A 521 -29.30 9.03 22.13
CA ARG A 521 -29.70 7.87 22.93
C ARG A 521 -28.50 7.34 23.69
N ASP A 522 -28.65 7.28 25.01
CA ASP A 522 -27.60 6.91 25.97
C ASP A 522 -27.02 5.51 25.77
N ARG A 523 -25.71 5.41 26.07
CA ARG A 523 -25.27 4.58 27.19
C ARG A 523 -23.98 5.15 27.79
N THR A 524 -23.99 5.35 29.11
CA THR A 524 -22.83 5.69 29.93
C THR A 524 -21.93 4.43 30.06
N ASP A 525 -20.65 4.49 30.43
CA ASP A 525 -20.08 5.09 31.66
C ASP A 525 -18.66 5.70 31.46
N PRO A 526 -18.13 6.46 32.45
CA PRO A 526 -17.11 7.48 32.20
C PRO A 526 -15.70 7.16 32.69
N PHE A 527 -14.72 7.91 32.20
CA PHE A 527 -13.51 8.26 32.96
C PHE A 527 -13.14 9.73 32.72
N THR A 528 -12.89 10.49 33.80
CA THR A 528 -12.53 11.92 33.72
C THR A 528 -11.02 12.10 33.59
N ALA A 529 -10.57 12.64 32.46
CA ALA A 529 -9.18 13.05 32.25
C ALA A 529 -9.06 14.59 32.26
N THR A 530 -8.27 15.12 33.20
CA THR A 530 -7.86 16.53 33.22
C THR A 530 -6.45 16.70 32.63
N ASN A 531 -6.26 17.76 31.84
CA ASN A 531 -4.95 18.24 31.35
C ASN A 531 -4.02 17.20 30.65
N GLN A 532 -4.55 16.40 29.72
CA GLN A 532 -3.73 15.56 28.81
C GLN A 532 -3.91 15.86 27.31
N GLN A 533 -4.71 16.86 26.94
CA GLN A 533 -5.32 16.98 25.60
C GLN A 533 -4.38 17.42 24.44
N TYR A 534 -3.06 17.47 24.66
CA TYR A 534 -2.04 17.94 23.70
C TYR A 534 -0.80 17.04 23.56
N LYS A 535 -0.79 15.84 24.15
CA LYS A 535 0.39 14.93 24.05
C LYS A 535 0.52 14.25 22.70
N THR A 536 -0.59 13.83 22.11
CA THR A 536 -0.64 13.17 20.82
C THR A 536 -0.98 14.18 19.73
N ALA A 537 -0.18 14.18 18.66
CA ALA A 537 -0.72 14.46 17.34
C ALA A 537 -0.91 13.11 16.64
N THR A 538 -1.77 13.12 15.63
CA THR A 538 -1.81 12.04 14.66
C THR A 538 -0.86 12.40 13.50
N THR A 539 -0.73 11.57 12.48
CA THR A 539 -0.38 12.06 11.12
C THR A 539 -1.68 12.14 10.31
N PRO A 540 -2.60 13.08 10.60
CA PRO A 540 -3.87 13.09 9.91
C PRO A 540 -3.70 13.80 8.58
N GLU A 541 -3.50 13.00 7.54
CA GLU A 541 -4.27 13.25 6.32
C GLU A 541 -5.72 13.59 6.74
N PRO A 542 -6.33 14.64 6.19
CA PRO A 542 -7.56 15.15 6.75
C PRO A 542 -8.71 14.16 6.48
N ASN A 543 -9.36 13.70 7.56
CA ASN A 543 -10.72 13.14 7.55
C ASN A 543 -11.77 14.14 6.98
N THR A 544 -11.33 15.29 6.48
CA THR A 544 -12.09 16.37 5.83
C THR A 544 -11.50 16.78 4.46
N ILE A 545 -12.04 16.16 3.41
CA ILE A 545 -12.47 16.85 2.17
C ILE A 545 -11.39 17.29 1.16
N VAL A 546 -10.10 17.47 1.51
CA VAL A 546 -9.11 18.06 0.56
C VAL A 546 -7.80 17.27 0.41
N GLY A 547 -7.62 16.16 1.15
CA GLY A 547 -6.32 15.47 1.25
C GLY A 547 -5.85 14.73 -0.01
N LEU A 548 -6.78 14.14 -0.79
CA LEU A 548 -6.46 13.33 -1.96
C LEU A 548 -6.57 14.12 -3.27
N GLY A 549 -5.88 13.67 -4.32
CA GLY A 549 -5.78 14.29 -5.66
C GLY A 549 -7.08 14.41 -6.49
N ILE A 550 -8.25 14.40 -5.83
CA ILE A 550 -9.60 14.56 -6.38
C ILE A 550 -9.73 15.87 -7.18
N LEU A 551 -8.83 16.85 -7.05
CA LEU A 551 -8.75 18.02 -7.95
C LEU A 551 -8.68 17.65 -9.44
N GLY A 552 -8.08 16.51 -9.81
CA GLY A 552 -8.14 15.98 -11.17
C GLY A 552 -9.56 15.56 -11.59
N ILE A 553 -10.31 14.95 -10.67
CA ILE A 553 -11.71 14.54 -10.85
C ILE A 553 -12.63 15.78 -10.87
N PHE A 554 -12.41 16.77 -10.00
CA PHE A 554 -13.12 18.06 -10.03
C PHE A 554 -12.89 18.82 -11.34
N GLY A 555 -11.66 18.83 -11.87
CA GLY A 555 -11.36 19.40 -13.19
C GLY A 555 -12.12 18.73 -14.34
N TRP A 556 -12.50 17.45 -14.17
CA TRP A 556 -13.32 16.68 -15.11
C TRP A 556 -14.83 16.93 -14.89
N LEU A 557 -15.33 16.84 -13.65
CA LEU A 557 -16.73 17.14 -13.28
C LEU A 557 -17.13 18.56 -13.70
N HIS A 558 -16.32 19.56 -13.37
CA HIS A 558 -16.59 20.97 -13.65
C HIS A 558 -16.47 21.31 -15.15
N ARG A 559 -15.67 20.55 -15.92
CA ARG A 559 -15.70 20.60 -17.40
C ARG A 559 -16.99 20.01 -17.98
N ARG A 560 -17.57 19.00 -17.33
CA ARG A 560 -18.80 18.32 -17.77
C ARG A 560 -20.05 19.16 -17.49
N MET A 561 -20.12 19.80 -16.32
CA MET A 561 -21.18 20.76 -15.95
C MET A 561 -21.26 22.00 -16.86
N ARG A 562 -20.23 22.28 -17.67
CA ARG A 562 -20.23 23.37 -18.67
C ARG A 562 -20.64 22.92 -20.09
N LYS A 563 -21.11 21.68 -20.26
CA LYS A 563 -21.58 21.09 -21.53
C LYS A 563 -22.82 20.18 -21.38
N GLY A 564 -23.60 20.39 -20.31
CA GLY A 564 -24.97 19.88 -20.17
C GLY A 564 -25.97 20.98 -20.55
#